data_AF-A0A1W1YL98-F1
#
_entry.id   AF-A0A1W1YL98-F1
#
_cell.length_a   1.000
_cell.length_b   1.000
_cell.length_c   1.000
_cell.angle_alpha   90.00
_cell.angle_beta   90.00
_cell.angle_gamma   90.00
#
_symmetry.space_group_name_H-M   'P 1'
#
loop_
_entity.id
_entity.type
_entity.pdbx_description
1 polymer ?
#
loop_
_entity_poly.entity_id
_entity_poly.type
_entity_poly.pdbx_seq_one_letter_code
_entity_poly.pdbx_strand_id
1 'polypeptide(L)'
;MKTIRLFIALSLLSFNLSAQIIYSFAPTSATAAGSTFTILGENFSAIPEENSVEFQDTSASVLSATETSLTLVVTNGAISGPVSVTVDGKYR
;
A
#
# COMPACT_ATOMS: atom_id res chain seq x y z
N MET A 1 -37.75 38.77 6.84
CA MET A 1 -37.00 38.01 5.81
C MET A 1 -36.02 37.07 6.51
N LYS A 2 -35.99 35.79 6.09
CA LYS A 2 -35.28 34.68 6.74
C LYS A 2 -33.76 34.91 6.80
N THR A 3 -33.14 34.59 7.93
CA THR A 3 -31.69 34.49 8.10
C THR A 3 -31.13 33.28 7.36
N ILE A 4 -30.11 33.48 6.51
CA ILE A 4 -29.25 32.41 5.98
C ILE A 4 -28.17 32.11 7.03
N ARG A 5 -28.04 30.86 7.47
CA ARG A 5 -26.91 30.37 8.26
C ARG A 5 -25.95 29.65 7.32
N LEU A 6 -24.79 30.24 7.08
CA LEU A 6 -23.71 29.64 6.30
C LEU A 6 -22.94 28.66 7.20
N PHE A 7 -23.25 27.37 7.13
CA PHE A 7 -22.43 26.32 7.73
C PHE A 7 -21.36 25.91 6.71
N ILE A 8 -20.21 26.59 6.72
CA ILE A 8 -19.00 26.02 6.12
C ILE A 8 -18.32 25.24 7.23
N ALA A 9 -18.54 23.92 7.26
CA ALA A 9 -17.67 23.02 8.00
C ALA A 9 -16.35 22.95 7.23
N LEU A 10 -15.41 23.83 7.57
CA LEU A 10 -14.03 23.72 7.11
C LEU A 10 -13.38 22.59 7.91
N SER A 11 -13.60 21.35 7.46
CA SER A 11 -12.80 20.21 7.90
C SER A 11 -11.37 20.46 7.43
N LEU A 12 -10.46 20.72 8.37
CA LEU A 12 -9.03 20.72 8.11
C LEU A 12 -8.63 19.25 7.90
N LEU A 13 -8.66 18.77 6.66
CA LEU A 13 -8.01 17.49 6.35
C LEU A 13 -6.53 17.66 6.71
N SER A 14 -6.11 16.99 7.77
CA SER A 14 -4.71 16.90 8.16
C SER A 14 -3.96 16.14 7.07
N PHE A 15 -3.21 16.85 6.23
CA PHE A 15 -2.33 16.25 5.24
C PHE A 15 -1.11 15.64 5.95
N ASN A 16 -1.08 14.33 6.10
CA ASN A 16 0.05 13.61 6.66
C ASN A 16 0.98 13.14 5.52
N LEU A 17 1.83 14.06 5.03
CA LEU A 17 2.83 13.79 3.99
C LEU A 17 4.00 13.00 4.58
N SER A 18 3.76 11.73 4.85
CA SER A 18 4.79 10.80 5.26
C SER A 18 5.20 9.99 4.04
N ALA A 19 6.49 10.06 3.67
CA ALA A 19 7.01 9.33 2.52
C ALA A 19 6.89 7.83 2.80
N GLN A 20 6.41 7.06 1.83
CA GLN A 20 6.46 5.62 1.92
C GLN A 20 7.93 5.16 1.88
N ILE A 21 8.29 4.28 2.81
CA ILE A 21 9.65 3.73 2.89
C ILE A 21 9.53 2.21 2.87
N ILE A 22 10.41 1.56 2.11
CA ILE A 22 10.58 0.10 2.12
C ILE A 22 11.94 -0.20 2.75
N TYR A 23 11.95 -0.96 3.84
CA TYR A 23 13.17 -1.38 4.53
C TYR A 23 13.72 -2.68 3.96
N SER A 24 12.85 -3.66 3.77
CA SER A 24 13.24 -4.98 3.31
C SER A 24 12.04 -5.74 2.78
N PHE A 25 12.32 -6.79 2.02
CA PHE A 25 11.33 -7.77 1.61
C PHE A 25 11.94 -9.16 1.59
N ALA A 26 11.14 -10.17 1.89
CA ALA A 26 11.56 -11.55 1.89
C ALA A 26 10.42 -12.47 1.42
N PRO A 27 10.72 -13.53 0.66
CA PRO A 27 12.04 -13.84 0.07
C PRO A 27 12.46 -12.81 -1.00
N THR A 28 13.72 -12.80 -1.42
CA THR A 28 14.19 -11.89 -2.51
C THR A 28 13.91 -12.43 -3.91
N SER A 29 13.48 -13.69 -3.99
CA SER A 29 13.08 -14.37 -5.22
C SER A 29 12.15 -15.53 -4.89
N ALA A 30 11.24 -15.85 -5.81
CA ALA A 30 10.46 -17.08 -5.75
C ALA A 30 10.34 -17.69 -7.14
N THR A 31 10.30 -19.01 -7.22
CA THR A 31 10.19 -19.77 -8.47
C THR A 31 8.78 -20.29 -8.75
N ALA A 32 7.89 -20.25 -7.75
CA ALA A 32 6.53 -20.76 -7.86
C ALA A 32 5.49 -19.64 -7.69
N ALA A 33 4.47 -19.66 -8.55
CA ALA A 33 3.25 -18.89 -8.32
C ALA A 33 2.60 -19.32 -6.99
N GLY A 34 1.95 -18.38 -6.32
CA GLY A 34 1.38 -18.58 -4.98
C GLY A 34 2.40 -18.42 -3.85
N SER A 35 3.63 -17.99 -4.14
CA SER A 35 4.62 -17.73 -3.09
C SER A 35 4.25 -16.49 -2.28
N THR A 36 4.37 -16.61 -0.96
CA THR A 36 4.11 -15.53 -0.01
C THR A 36 5.36 -14.70 0.21
N PHE A 37 5.20 -13.40 0.23
CA PHE A 37 6.22 -12.40 0.53
C PHE A 37 5.78 -11.53 1.69
N THR A 38 6.76 -11.03 2.41
CA THR A 38 6.59 -10.00 3.44
C THR A 38 7.45 -8.80 3.07
N ILE A 39 6.85 -7.61 3.05
CA ILE A 39 7.54 -6.33 2.89
C ILE A 39 7.46 -5.60 4.23
N LEU A 40 8.60 -5.13 4.73
CA LEU A 40 8.69 -4.26 5.89
C LEU A 40 8.98 -2.83 5.44
N GLY A 41 8.33 -1.87 6.07
CA GLY A 41 8.42 -0.47 5.68
C GLY A 41 7.71 0.47 6.63
N GLU A 42 7.34 1.64 6.12
CA GLU A 42 6.52 2.64 6.80
C GLU A 42 5.52 3.28 5.84
N ASN A 43 4.41 3.74 6.43
CA ASN A 43 3.36 4.50 5.75
C ASN A 43 2.63 3.71 4.66
N PHE A 44 2.50 2.40 4.85
CA PHE A 44 1.52 1.59 4.13
C PHE A 44 0.10 1.90 4.62
N SER A 45 -0.91 1.63 3.79
CA SER A 45 -2.29 1.63 4.29
C SER A 45 -2.52 0.37 5.12
N ALA A 46 -3.25 0.48 6.23
CA ALA A 46 -3.72 -0.69 6.97
C ALA A 46 -4.85 -1.44 6.22
N ILE A 47 -5.38 -0.87 5.13
CA ILE A 47 -6.38 -1.48 4.26
C ILE A 47 -5.63 -2.18 3.10
N PRO A 48 -5.66 -3.52 2.99
CA PRO A 48 -4.93 -4.25 1.96
C PRO A 48 -5.21 -3.77 0.53
N GLU A 49 -6.47 -3.48 0.20
CA GLU A 49 -6.90 -3.06 -1.14
C GLU A 49 -6.40 -1.67 -1.54
N GLU A 50 -5.91 -0.88 -0.59
CA GLU A 50 -5.30 0.43 -0.83
C GLU A 50 -3.78 0.33 -1.05
N ASN A 51 -3.20 -0.87 -1.02
CA ASN A 51 -1.80 -1.11 -1.33
C ASN A 51 -1.68 -1.90 -2.63
N SER A 52 -1.04 -1.31 -3.65
CA SER A 52 -0.63 -2.01 -4.87
C SER A 52 0.85 -2.38 -4.78
N VAL A 53 1.18 -3.64 -5.06
CA VAL A 53 2.56 -4.15 -4.99
C VAL A 53 2.91 -4.85 -6.30
N GLU A 54 4.05 -4.49 -6.86
CA GLU A 54 4.57 -5.04 -8.11
C GLU A 54 6.01 -5.51 -7.94
N PHE A 55 6.30 -6.71 -8.45
CA PHE A 55 7.65 -7.24 -8.62
C PHE A 55 8.00 -7.16 -10.10
N GLN A 56 8.82 -6.17 -10.48
CA GLN A 56 9.00 -5.78 -11.88
C GLN A 56 7.64 -5.55 -12.58
N ASP A 57 7.26 -6.41 -13.53
CA ASP A 57 6.00 -6.35 -14.29
C ASP A 57 4.95 -7.36 -13.78
N THR A 58 5.18 -7.99 -12.63
CA THR A 58 4.26 -8.97 -12.04
C THR A 58 3.56 -8.38 -10.82
N SER A 59 2.25 -8.17 -10.93
CA SER A 59 1.42 -7.75 -9.80
C SER A 59 1.35 -8.82 -8.72
N ALA A 60 1.38 -8.38 -7.46
CA ALA A 60 1.15 -9.21 -6.29
C ALA A 60 -0.17 -8.82 -5.61
N SER A 61 -0.85 -9.81 -5.04
CA SER A 61 -2.07 -9.57 -4.25
C SER A 61 -1.70 -9.39 -2.79
N VAL A 62 -2.10 -8.27 -2.18
CA VAL A 62 -1.86 -7.99 -0.76
C VAL A 62 -2.90 -8.76 0.07
N LEU A 63 -2.43 -9.70 0.89
CA LEU A 63 -3.26 -10.53 1.77
C LEU A 63 -3.55 -9.87 3.11
N SER A 64 -2.58 -9.12 3.65
CA SER A 64 -2.74 -8.37 4.89
C SER A 64 -1.80 -7.16 4.90
N ALA A 65 -2.24 -6.11 5.58
CA ALA A 65 -1.52 -4.86 5.64
C ALA A 65 -1.58 -4.24 7.05
N THR A 66 -0.45 -3.71 7.49
CA THR A 66 -0.32 -2.77 8.60
C THR A 66 0.46 -1.57 8.08
N GLU A 67 0.53 -0.48 8.85
CA GLU A 67 1.32 0.70 8.49
C GLU A 67 2.82 0.40 8.27
N THR A 68 3.31 -0.75 8.75
CA THR A 68 4.74 -1.14 8.71
C THR A 68 5.05 -2.48 8.05
N SER A 69 4.02 -3.25 7.67
CA SER A 69 4.21 -4.58 7.08
C SER A 69 3.11 -4.92 6.09
N LEU A 70 3.49 -5.47 4.95
CA LEU A 70 2.58 -6.08 3.98
C LEU A 70 2.90 -7.57 3.86
N THR A 71 1.86 -8.41 3.89
CA THR A 71 1.96 -9.81 3.48
C THR A 71 1.20 -9.96 2.18
N LEU A 72 1.81 -10.60 1.20
CA LEU A 72 1.29 -10.64 -0.16
C LEU A 72 1.66 -11.94 -0.85
N VAL A 73 0.91 -12.26 -1.91
CA VAL A 73 1.09 -13.46 -2.71
C VAL A 73 1.26 -13.10 -4.17
N VAL A 74 2.24 -13.72 -4.81
CA VAL A 74 2.50 -13.48 -6.23
C VAL A 74 1.75 -14.49 -7.06
N THR A 75 0.83 -13.98 -7.90
CA THR A 75 -0.14 -14.82 -8.62
C THR A 75 0.44 -15.51 -9.84
N ASN A 76 1.60 -15.09 -10.37
CA ASN A 76 2.17 -15.67 -11.56
C ASN A 76 3.70 -15.81 -11.51
N GLY A 77 4.20 -16.93 -12.04
CA GLY A 77 5.58 -17.10 -12.48
C GLY A 77 6.67 -17.11 -11.38
N ALA A 78 7.91 -17.16 -11.88
CA ALA A 78 9.10 -16.90 -11.09
C ALA A 78 9.38 -15.39 -11.10
N ILE A 79 9.69 -14.83 -9.94
CA ILE A 79 9.97 -13.41 -9.76
C ILE A 79 11.31 -13.24 -9.05
N SER A 80 12.05 -12.25 -9.54
CA SER A 80 13.29 -11.74 -8.95
C SER A 80 13.32 -10.24 -9.20
N GLY A 81 14.14 -9.49 -8.48
CA GLY A 81 14.40 -8.07 -8.79
C GLY A 81 13.59 -7.07 -7.96
N PRO A 82 13.52 -5.80 -8.41
CA PRO A 82 13.05 -4.69 -7.60
C PRO A 82 11.55 -4.78 -7.27
N VAL A 83 11.21 -4.29 -6.07
CA VAL A 83 9.85 -4.17 -5.56
C VAL A 83 9.40 -2.72 -5.65
N SER A 84 8.19 -2.51 -6.13
CA SER A 84 7.48 -1.23 -6.06
C SER A 84 6.22 -1.40 -5.23
N VAL A 85 5.93 -0.40 -4.38
CA VAL A 85 4.69 -0.32 -3.63
C VAL A 85 4.05 1.04 -3.92
N THR A 86 2.73 1.05 -4.12
CA THR A 86 1.94 2.27 -4.28
C THR A 86 0.78 2.21 -3.28
N VAL A 87 0.51 3.32 -2.60
CA VAL A 87 -0.60 3.43 -1.64
C VAL A 87 -1.66 4.37 -2.22
N ASP A 88 -2.76 3.79 -2.68
CA ASP A 88 -3.93 4.50 -3.18
C ASP A 88 -4.96 4.61 -2.06
N GLY A 89 -5.01 5.74 -1.36
CA GLY A 89 -5.99 5.92 -0.28
C GLY A 89 -5.69 7.06 0.67
N LYS A 90 -4.44 7.52 0.74
CA LYS A 90 -4.08 8.58 1.70
C LYS A 90 -4.58 10.00 1.30
N TYR A 91 -5.23 10.16 0.13
CA TYR A 91 -5.53 11.47 -0.46
C TYR A 91 -6.91 11.62 -1.13
N ARG A 92 -7.96 10.88 -0.73
CA ARG A 92 -9.34 11.17 -1.18
C ARG A 92 -10.14 11.92 -0.13
#